data_AF-A0A2S4PU85-F1
#
_entry.id   AF-A0A2S4PU85-F1
#
_cell.length_a   1.000
_cell.length_b   1.000
_cell.length_c   1.000
_cell.angle_alpha   90.00
_cell.angle_beta   90.00
_cell.angle_gamma   90.00
#
_symmetry.space_group_name_H-M   'P 1'
#
loop_
_entity.id
_entity.type
_entity.pdbx_description
1 polymer ?
#
loop_
_entity_poly.entity_id
_entity_poly.type
_entity_poly.pdbx_seq_one_letter_code
_entity_poly.pdbx_strand_id
1 'polypeptide(L)' 'MAIQSSYLILLSRQGKVRLAKWFTTLSPKEKAKIIKDVSQLVLARRTRMCNFLEYRGKGDLFNF' A
#
# COMPACT_ATOMS: atom_id res chain seq x y z
N MET A 1 13.56 -9.42 -15.28
CA MET A 1 13.78 -9.07 -13.86
C MET A 1 12.41 -9.06 -13.22
N ALA A 2 12.07 -10.10 -12.45
CA ALA A 2 10.71 -10.27 -11.92
C ALA A 2 10.47 -9.26 -10.79
N ILE A 3 9.46 -8.42 -10.95
CA ILE A 3 8.94 -7.56 -9.88
C ILE A 3 8.26 -8.50 -8.86
N GLN A 4 8.93 -8.80 -7.75
CA GLN A 4 8.34 -9.57 -6.65
C GLN A 4 7.54 -8.64 -5.73
N SER A 5 6.33 -8.29 -6.14
CA SER A 5 5.41 -7.52 -5.32
C SER A 5 4.87 -8.39 -4.18
N SER A 6 5.23 -8.09 -2.93
CA SER A 6 4.87 -8.89 -1.76
C SER A 6 3.41 -8.69 -1.33
N TYR A 7 2.80 -7.58 -1.71
CA TYR A 7 1.40 -7.23 -1.45
C TYR A 7 0.95 -6.09 -2.37
N LEU A 8 -0.36 -6.04 -2.61
CA LEU A 8 -1.04 -5.01 -3.36
C LEU A 8 -2.17 -4.45 -2.52
N ILE A 9 -2.10 -3.15 -2.22
CA ILE A 9 -3.11 -2.47 -1.41
C ILE A 9 -3.75 -1.37 -2.27
N LEU A 10 -5.08 -1.28 -2.22
CA LEU A 10 -5.86 -0.24 -2.85
C LEU A 10 -6.41 0.67 -1.75
N LEU A 11 -5.99 1.93 -1.77
CA LEU A 11 -6.49 2.96 -0.88
C LEU A 11 -7.29 3.99 -1.68
N SER A 12 -8.34 4.52 -1.05
CA SER A 12 -9.04 5.70 -1.52
C SER A 12 -8.33 6.96 -0.98
N ARG A 13 -8.46 8.08 -1.69
CA ARG A 13 -8.01 9.42 -1.23
C ARG A 13 -8.45 9.81 0.19
N GLN A 14 -9.51 9.19 0.71
CA GLN A 14 -10.01 9.38 2.08
C GLN A 14 -9.29 8.50 3.12
N GLY A 15 -8.25 7.75 2.72
CA GLY A 15 -7.51 6.83 3.59
C GLY A 15 -8.18 5.47 3.81
N LYS A 16 -9.31 5.20 3.15
CA LYS A 16 -10.04 3.92 3.26
C LYS A 16 -9.41 2.85 2.38
N VAL A 17 -9.07 1.71 2.97
CA VAL A 17 -8.61 0.52 2.24
C VAL A 17 -9.81 -0.11 1.53
N ARG A 18 -9.75 -0.18 0.19
CA ARG A 18 -10.75 -0.85 -0.64
C ARG A 18 -10.34 -2.27 -1.02
N LEU A 19 -9.03 -2.52 -1.12
CA LEU A 19 -8.48 -3.84 -1.42
C LEU A 19 -7.15 -4.02 -0.68
N ALA A 20 -6.90 -5.22 -0.14
CA ALA A 20 -5.59 -5.59 0.37
C ALA A 20 -5.34 -7.05 0.00
N LYS A 21 -4.48 -7.26 -0.99
CA LYS A 21 -4.05 -8.58 -1.45
C LYS A 21 -2.62 -8.82 -0.98
N TRP A 22 -2.42 -9.88 -0.21
CA TRP A 22 -1.11 -10.25 0.32
C TRP A 22 -0.61 -11.45 -0.48
N PHE A 23 0.56 -11.32 -1.11
CA PHE A 23 1.20 -12.41 -1.85
C PHE A 23 2.22 -13.16 -0.98
N THR A 24 2.53 -12.63 0.20
CA THR A 24 3.42 -13.22 1.19
C THR A 24 2.71 -13.44 2.51
N THR A 25 3.14 -14.46 3.25
CA THR A 25 2.68 -14.72 4.61
C THR A 25 3.32 -13.74 5.58
N LEU A 26 2.58 -12.68 5.89
CA LEU A 26 2.91 -11.72 6.94
C LEU A 26 2.05 -11.94 8.17
N SER A 27 2.60 -11.64 9.34
CA SER A 27 1.86 -11.69 10.59
C SER A 27 0.72 -10.64 10.60
N PRO A 28 -0.39 -10.87 11.32
CA PRO A 28 -1.49 -9.92 11.41
C PRO A 28 -1.05 -8.53 11.92
N LYS A 29 -0.06 -8.52 12.83
CA LYS A 29 0.53 -7.30 13.39
C LYS A 29 1.26 -6.49 12.32
N GLU A 30 2.02 -7.15 11.45
CA GLU A 30 2.71 -6.51 10.34
C GLU A 30 1.73 -5.99 9.29
N LYS A 31 0.70 -6.77 8.95
CA LYS A 31 -0.36 -6.33 8.02
C LYS A 31 -1.03 -5.05 8.51
N ALA A 32 -1.40 -5.00 9.79
CA ALA A 32 -2.00 -3.81 10.39
C ALA A 32 -1.05 -2.60 10.39
N LYS A 33 0.24 -2.81 10.68
CA LYS A 33 1.26 -1.76 10.64
C LYS A 33 1.45 -1.20 9.24
N ILE A 34 1.56 -2.08 8.23
CA ILE A 34 1.70 -1.69 6.82
C ILE A 34 0.48 -0.86 6.38
N ILE A 35 -0.74 -1.33 6.65
CA ILE A 35 -1.95 -0.57 6.28
C ILE A 35 -1.93 0.82 6.90
N LYS A 36 -1.59 0.95 8.20
CA LYS A 36 -1.56 2.24 8.89
C LYS A 36 -0.53 3.20 8.30
N ASP A 37 0.71 2.75 8.13
CA ASP A 37 1.79 3.56 7.56
C ASP A 37 1.45 4.00 6.14
N VAL A 38 0.90 3.07 5.35
CA VAL A 38 0.59 3.32 3.94
C VAL A 38 -0.61 4.27 3.79
N SER A 39 -1.64 4.16 4.64
CA SER A 39 -2.72 5.15 4.72
C SER A 39 -2.20 6.55 5.07
N GLN A 40 -1.26 6.68 6.01
CA GLN A 40 -0.66 7.98 6.35
C GLN A 40 0.15 8.56 5.19
N LEU A 41 0.94 7.72 4.50
CA LEU A 41 1.72 8.15 3.33
C LEU A 41 0.83 8.63 2.18
N VAL A 42 -0.32 7.98 1.96
CA VAL A 42 -1.31 8.39 0.97
C VAL A 42 -1.95 9.73 1.33
N LEU A 43 -2.37 9.90 2.58
CA LEU A 43 -2.98 11.16 3.05
C LEU A 43 -2.00 12.34 3.01
N ALA A 44 -0.70 12.08 3.22
CA ALA A 44 0.34 13.09 3.16
C ALA A 44 0.71 13.51 1.71
N ARG A 45 0.35 12.72 0.69
CA ARG A 45 0.66 13.04 -0.72
C ARG A 45 -0.37 13.99 -1.33
N ARG A 46 0.12 15.02 -2.04
CA ARG A 46 -0.72 15.95 -2.83
C ARG A 46 -1.36 15.24 -4.03
N THR A 47 -2.54 15.72 -4.38
CA THR A 47 -3.57 15.16 -5.28
C THR A 47 -3.22 15.01 -6.77
N ARG A 48 -1.93 15.05 -7.18
CA ARG A 48 -1.48 14.97 -8.59
C ARG A 48 -0.21 14.12 -8.82
N MET A 49 0.19 13.28 -7.86
CA MET A 49 1.33 12.36 -8.03
C MET A 49 0.87 10.96 -8.41
N CYS A 50 1.76 10.19 -9.07
CA CYS A 50 1.51 8.83 -9.51
C CYS A 50 0.81 7.98 -8.44
N ASN A 51 -0.20 7.23 -8.87
CA ASN A 51 -1.02 6.36 -8.04
C ASN A 51 -0.26 5.13 -7.51
N PHE A 52 0.98 4.93 -7.97
CA PHE A 52 1.85 3.83 -7.57
C PHE A 52 2.85 4.30 -6.51
N LEU A 53 2.82 3.66 -5.34
CA LEU A 53 3.79 3.88 -4.27
C LEU A 53 4.38 2.53 -3.87
N GLU A 54 5.69 2.39 -4.03
CA GLU A 54 6.40 1.21 -3.54
C GLU A 54 6.73 1.41 -2.05
N TYR A 55 6.07 0.65 -1.15
CA TYR A 55 6.37 0.73 0.29
C TYR A 55 7.53 -0.22 0.62
N ARG A 56 8.65 0.36 1.07
CA ARG A 56 9.89 -0.33 1.49
C ARG A 56 10.51 -1.26 0.43
N GLY A 57 10.32 -1.00 -0.86
CA GLY A 57 10.88 -1.86 -1.92
C GLY A 57 10.27 -3.26 -2.00
N LYS A 58 9.13 -3.48 -1.35
CA LYS A 58 8.53 -4.81 -1.19
C LYS A 58 7.10 -4.92 -1.68
N GLY A 59 6.39 -3.83 -1.95
CA GLY A 59 4.98 -3.94 -2.35
C GLY A 59 4.46 -2.69 -3.02
N ASP A 60 3.48 -2.91 -3.88
CA ASP A 60 2.91 -1.91 -4.76
C ASP A 60 1.59 -1.42 -4.18
N LEU A 61 1.55 -0.14 -3.82
CA LEU A 61 0.33 0.51 -3.41
C LEU A 61 -0.29 1.25 -4.58
N PHE A 62 -1.58 1.02 -4.79
CA PHE A 62 -2.42 1.77 -5.72
C PHE A 62 -3.35 2.70 -4.95
N ASN A 63 -3.25 4.01 -5.22
CA ASN A 63 -4.16 5.01 -4.68
C ASN A 63 -5.13 5.48 -5.77
N PHE A 64 -6.44 5.45 -5.52
CA PHE A 64 -7.48 6.07 -6.37
C PHE A 64 -8.02 7.34 -5.71
#